data_AF-A0A7S4L747-F1
#
_entry.id   AF-A0A7S4L747-F1
#
_cell.length_a   1.000
_cell.length_b   1.000
_cell.length_c   1.000
_cell.angle_alpha   90.00
_cell.angle_beta   90.00
_cell.angle_gamma   90.00
#
_symmetry.space_group_name_H-M   'P 1'
#
loop_
_entity.id
_entity.type
_entity.pdbx_description
1 polymer ?
#
loop_
_entity_poly.entity_id
_entity_poly.type
_entity_poly.pdbx_seq_one_letter_code
_entity_poly.pdbx_strand_id
1 'polypeptide(L)'
;VPGSDPALFIGGSFTIANGAEMYRISRITNGSMLETDKGVSNTVYSVQAHETSGIVYYGGAFLDATGVPVGSVTSWDGKNWDQMGGGVSFPSTCDASGTQPEIAIVYSILLLGGGGCIAFSCSPEQRPKVFVGGRFELAGEGKNMVKARNIAMWDPAAANGEGRWSSLCDSNPPNRCDIDGVSYRGTSAQAASPVYVFSLAYHAASNMLYVGGLFQSAGQRYANINSLAAFSLTSKSWSIVGGGIAGPSPVVHALYISPGSQDLYVAGSFSAVGKQNSDVLSAGLNAGNIAVFSLTSGSWNTLNGGIPD
;
A
#
# COMPACT_ATOMS: atom_id res chain seq x y z
N VAL A 1 -5.52 -23.63 -8.02
CA VAL A 1 -5.28 -24.81 -8.89
C VAL A 1 -6.58 -25.18 -9.56
N PRO A 2 -6.65 -25.58 -10.85
CA PRO A 2 -7.90 -26.14 -11.39
C PRO A 2 -8.38 -27.28 -10.49
N GLY A 3 -9.54 -27.12 -9.84
CA GLY A 3 -10.07 -28.06 -8.83
C GLY A 3 -9.82 -27.70 -7.36
N SER A 4 -9.18 -26.57 -7.03
CA SER A 4 -9.23 -25.99 -5.69
C SER A 4 -10.41 -25.02 -5.60
N ASP A 5 -11.31 -25.21 -4.62
CA ASP A 5 -12.42 -24.28 -4.41
C ASP A 5 -11.91 -22.85 -4.25
N PRO A 6 -12.39 -21.89 -5.08
CA PRO A 6 -12.00 -20.50 -4.96
C PRO A 6 -12.39 -19.99 -3.56
N ALA A 7 -11.42 -19.45 -2.86
CA ALA A 7 -11.62 -18.87 -1.54
C ALA A 7 -11.58 -17.34 -1.63
N LEU A 8 -12.59 -16.69 -1.07
CA LEU A 8 -12.58 -15.25 -0.88
C LEU A 8 -12.15 -14.95 0.56
N PHE A 9 -11.07 -14.18 0.72
CA PHE A 9 -10.63 -13.71 2.03
C PHE A 9 -11.18 -12.30 2.25
N ILE A 10 -11.77 -12.07 3.43
CA ILE A 10 -12.30 -10.77 3.82
C ILE A 10 -11.61 -10.30 5.10
N GLY A 11 -11.46 -8.99 5.19
CA GLY A 11 -10.94 -8.27 6.35
C GLY A 11 -11.79 -7.04 6.62
N GLY A 12 -11.91 -6.64 7.87
CA GLY A 12 -12.67 -5.44 8.24
C GLY A 12 -12.65 -5.16 9.73
N SER A 13 -13.67 -4.47 10.24
CA SER A 13 -13.86 -4.20 11.67
C SER A 13 -14.87 -5.16 12.35
N PHE A 14 -15.38 -6.15 11.61
CA PHE A 14 -16.44 -7.04 12.08
C PHE A 14 -15.94 -7.98 13.19
N THR A 15 -16.78 -8.13 14.22
CA THR A 15 -16.54 -9.04 15.35
C THR A 15 -17.60 -10.13 15.46
N ILE A 16 -18.65 -10.07 14.63
CA ILE A 16 -19.73 -11.06 14.58
C ILE A 16 -20.13 -11.25 13.12
N ALA A 17 -20.34 -12.49 12.70
CA ALA A 17 -20.93 -12.80 11.40
C ALA A 17 -21.82 -14.04 11.50
N ASN A 18 -23.05 -13.97 10.98
CA ASN A 18 -24.06 -15.04 11.09
C ASN A 18 -24.27 -15.58 12.53
N GLY A 19 -24.11 -14.72 13.55
CA GLY A 19 -24.26 -15.09 14.96
C GLY A 19 -23.05 -15.78 15.59
N ALA A 20 -21.97 -16.02 14.83
CA ALA A 20 -20.69 -16.51 15.34
C ALA A 20 -19.74 -15.34 15.63
N GLU A 21 -18.91 -15.48 16.67
CA GLU A 21 -17.81 -14.54 16.93
C GLU A 21 -16.77 -14.61 15.81
N MET A 22 -16.32 -13.44 15.38
CA MET A 22 -15.32 -13.28 14.32
C MET A 22 -14.21 -12.36 14.81
N TYR A 23 -13.06 -12.46 14.15
CA TYR A 23 -11.86 -11.76 14.58
C TYR A 23 -11.29 -10.88 13.45
N ARG A 24 -12.15 -10.03 12.87
CA ARG A 24 -11.82 -9.10 11.76
C ARG A 24 -11.38 -9.71 10.43
N ILE A 25 -11.24 -11.02 10.35
CA ILE A 25 -10.93 -11.76 9.12
C ILE A 25 -11.88 -12.95 8.96
N SER A 26 -12.09 -13.36 7.72
CA SER A 26 -12.80 -14.61 7.40
C SER A 26 -12.40 -15.13 6.04
N ARG A 27 -12.56 -16.43 5.85
CA ARG A 27 -12.49 -17.09 4.55
C ARG A 27 -13.88 -17.53 4.15
N ILE A 28 -14.30 -17.20 2.94
CA ILE A 28 -15.56 -17.61 2.34
C ILE A 28 -15.28 -18.70 1.31
N THR A 29 -15.94 -19.84 1.47
CA THR A 29 -15.92 -20.95 0.51
C THR A 29 -17.34 -21.46 0.31
N ASN A 30 -17.73 -21.74 -0.94
CA ASN A 30 -19.07 -22.28 -1.26
C ASN A 30 -20.23 -21.46 -0.65
N GLY A 31 -20.07 -20.13 -0.65
CA GLY A 31 -21.07 -19.19 -0.11
C GLY A 31 -21.16 -19.14 1.42
N SER A 32 -20.32 -19.87 2.15
CA SER A 32 -20.32 -19.91 3.62
C SER A 32 -19.07 -19.25 4.18
N MET A 33 -19.25 -18.40 5.19
CA MET A 33 -18.14 -17.87 5.99
C MET A 33 -17.62 -18.96 6.92
N LEU A 34 -16.31 -19.17 6.90
CA LEU A 34 -15.59 -20.03 7.81
C LEU A 34 -14.81 -19.17 8.80
N GLU A 35 -14.79 -19.61 10.06
CA GLU A 35 -13.89 -19.04 11.06
C GLU A 35 -12.45 -19.42 10.69
N THR A 36 -11.59 -18.42 10.55
CA THR A 36 -10.14 -18.61 10.40
C THR A 36 -9.51 -18.47 11.77
N ASP A 37 -9.48 -19.59 12.50
CA ASP A 37 -8.63 -19.90 13.67
C ASP A 37 -8.07 -18.68 14.43
N LYS A 38 -8.97 -17.86 15.00
CA LYS A 38 -8.71 -16.56 15.65
C LYS A 38 -7.85 -15.61 14.77
N GLY A 39 -8.41 -14.43 14.52
CA GLY A 39 -7.86 -13.45 13.61
C GLY A 39 -6.95 -12.44 14.28
N VAL A 40 -7.18 -11.15 14.00
CA VAL A 40 -6.35 -10.06 14.51
C VAL A 40 -7.09 -9.23 15.57
N SER A 41 -6.33 -8.47 16.36
CA SER A 41 -6.85 -7.69 17.48
C SER A 41 -7.67 -6.45 17.08
N ASN A 42 -7.53 -5.94 15.85
CA ASN A 42 -8.19 -4.71 15.41
C ASN A 42 -8.48 -4.70 13.90
N THR A 43 -9.07 -3.61 13.39
CA THR A 43 -9.52 -3.46 12.01
C THR A 43 -8.46 -3.81 10.97
N VAL A 44 -8.86 -4.62 9.98
CA VAL A 44 -8.10 -4.90 8.76
C VAL A 44 -8.59 -3.97 7.65
N TYR A 45 -7.68 -3.25 7.00
CA TYR A 45 -7.97 -2.35 5.89
C TYR A 45 -7.56 -2.93 4.53
N SER A 46 -6.59 -3.85 4.50
CA SER A 46 -6.09 -4.47 3.27
C SER A 46 -5.94 -5.97 3.44
N VAL A 47 -6.37 -6.72 2.43
CA VAL A 47 -6.18 -8.17 2.32
C VAL A 47 -5.63 -8.47 0.92
N GLN A 48 -4.55 -9.24 0.84
CA GLN A 48 -4.01 -9.72 -0.44
C GLN A 48 -3.64 -11.19 -0.34
N ALA A 49 -4.19 -12.01 -1.23
CA ALA A 49 -3.85 -13.41 -1.34
C ALA A 49 -2.84 -13.62 -2.48
N HIS A 50 -1.77 -14.36 -2.19
CA HIS A 50 -0.83 -14.78 -3.21
C HIS A 50 -1.30 -16.09 -3.84
N GLU A 51 -1.74 -16.04 -5.09
CA GLU A 51 -2.44 -17.15 -5.75
C GLU A 51 -1.63 -18.45 -5.81
N THR A 52 -0.31 -18.37 -6.02
CA THR A 52 0.53 -19.56 -6.22
C THR A 52 0.93 -20.23 -4.92
N SER A 53 1.21 -19.47 -3.85
CA SER A 53 1.61 -20.02 -2.55
C SER A 53 0.45 -20.23 -1.58
N GLY A 54 -0.69 -19.58 -1.80
CA GLY A 54 -1.83 -19.59 -0.88
C GLY A 54 -1.63 -18.74 0.39
N ILE A 55 -0.51 -18.02 0.51
CA ILE A 55 -0.26 -17.11 1.64
C ILE A 55 -1.16 -15.89 1.52
N VAL A 56 -1.79 -15.49 2.62
CA VAL A 56 -2.62 -14.29 2.70
C VAL A 56 -1.96 -13.25 3.57
N TYR A 57 -1.89 -12.03 3.07
CA TYR A 57 -1.31 -10.87 3.74
C TYR A 57 -2.43 -9.95 4.22
N TYR A 58 -2.31 -9.49 5.46
CA TYR A 58 -3.27 -8.61 6.11
C TYR A 58 -2.56 -7.33 6.55
N GLY A 59 -3.19 -6.19 6.29
CA GLY A 59 -2.72 -4.87 6.70
C GLY A 59 -3.85 -4.11 7.39
N GLY A 60 -3.55 -3.44 8.50
CA GLY A 60 -4.60 -2.81 9.31
C GLY A 60 -4.06 -1.97 10.45
N ALA A 61 -4.86 -1.80 11.49
CA ALA A 61 -4.52 -1.07 12.72
C ALA A 61 -4.40 -2.01 13.94
N PHE A 62 -3.93 -3.25 13.72
CA PHE A 62 -3.85 -4.31 14.71
C PHE A 62 -2.41 -4.56 15.17
N LEU A 63 -2.25 -5.03 16.42
CA LEU A 63 -0.94 -5.29 17.04
C LEU A 63 -0.77 -6.73 17.53
N ASP A 64 -1.76 -7.58 17.27
CA ASP A 64 -1.76 -8.98 17.70
C ASP A 64 -2.53 -9.83 16.68
N ALA A 65 -2.01 -11.02 16.41
CA ALA A 65 -2.64 -12.07 15.63
C ALA A 65 -2.61 -13.36 16.46
N THR A 66 -3.69 -13.63 17.20
CA THR A 66 -3.84 -14.83 18.05
C THR A 66 -2.71 -15.02 19.05
N GLY A 67 -2.34 -13.96 19.78
CA GLY A 67 -1.28 -13.99 20.78
C GLY A 67 0.14 -13.85 20.20
N VAL A 68 0.26 -13.71 18.88
CA VAL A 68 1.52 -13.37 18.21
C VAL A 68 1.56 -11.84 18.02
N PRO A 69 2.49 -11.11 18.67
CA PRO A 69 2.64 -9.67 18.46
C PRO A 69 2.99 -9.35 17.00
N VAL A 70 2.31 -8.39 16.37
CA VAL A 70 2.57 -8.00 14.98
C VAL A 70 2.56 -6.47 14.84
N GLY A 71 3.23 -5.93 13.82
CA GLY A 71 3.30 -4.48 13.58
C GLY A 71 2.37 -4.03 12.46
N SER A 72 1.05 -4.09 12.63
CA SER A 72 0.04 -3.59 11.65
C SER A 72 0.04 -4.26 10.26
N VAL A 73 0.92 -5.23 10.04
CA VAL A 73 1.00 -6.10 8.87
C VAL A 73 1.43 -7.50 9.32
N THR A 74 0.84 -8.53 8.72
CA THR A 74 1.18 -9.94 8.98
C THR A 74 0.83 -10.79 7.75
N SER A 75 1.35 -12.02 7.72
CA SER A 75 0.93 -13.02 6.74
C SER A 75 0.50 -14.33 7.39
N TRP A 76 -0.41 -15.05 6.74
CA TRP A 76 -0.95 -16.33 7.19
C TRP A 76 -0.79 -17.38 6.09
N ASP A 77 -0.15 -18.50 6.42
CA ASP A 77 0.16 -19.57 5.47
C ASP A 77 -0.88 -20.71 5.44
N GLY A 78 -1.98 -20.57 6.19
CA GLY A 78 -2.95 -21.64 6.42
C GLY A 78 -2.85 -22.29 7.80
N LYS A 79 -1.72 -22.09 8.49
CA LYS A 79 -1.38 -22.74 9.75
C LYS A 79 -0.72 -21.81 10.77
N ASN A 80 0.18 -20.94 10.31
CA ASN A 80 0.99 -20.06 11.14
C ASN A 80 0.83 -18.61 10.72
N TRP A 81 0.88 -17.73 11.73
CA TRP A 81 1.04 -16.29 11.56
C TRP A 81 2.53 -15.93 11.47
N ASP A 82 2.86 -15.03 10.54
CA ASP A 82 4.21 -14.49 10.36
C ASP A 82 4.22 -13.00 10.75
N GLN A 83 5.13 -12.63 11.64
CA GLN A 83 5.28 -11.25 12.14
C GLN A 83 5.91 -10.31 11.11
N MET A 84 6.43 -10.84 9.99
CA MET A 84 7.06 -10.07 8.93
C MET A 84 8.13 -9.11 9.47
N GLY A 85 9.06 -9.65 10.28
CA GLY A 85 10.18 -8.89 10.84
C GLY A 85 9.78 -7.70 11.71
N GLY A 86 8.70 -7.79 12.48
CA GLY A 86 8.22 -6.74 13.39
C GLY A 86 7.24 -5.74 12.76
N GLY A 87 6.97 -5.84 11.45
CA GLY A 87 6.00 -5.00 10.75
C GLY A 87 6.39 -3.52 10.64
N VAL A 88 5.42 -2.62 10.81
CA VAL A 88 5.58 -1.16 10.71
C VAL A 88 5.13 -0.46 11.99
N SER A 89 5.75 0.68 12.28
CA SER A 89 5.55 1.41 13.53
C SER A 89 5.83 2.91 13.40
N PHE A 90 5.57 3.64 14.48
CA PHE A 90 6.11 4.98 14.71
C PHE A 90 7.31 4.91 15.66
N PRO A 91 8.21 5.91 15.65
CA PRO A 91 9.23 6.01 16.67
C PRO A 91 8.54 6.06 18.03
N SER A 92 9.06 5.29 18.98
CA SER A 92 8.62 5.37 20.38
C SER A 92 9.03 6.74 20.95
N THR A 93 8.26 7.78 20.66
CA THR A 93 8.43 9.07 21.33
C THR A 93 7.78 8.94 22.68
N CYS A 94 8.58 8.65 23.70
CA CYS A 94 8.22 9.08 25.04
C CYS A 94 8.29 10.61 25.01
N ASP A 95 7.24 11.27 24.54
CA ASP A 95 7.10 12.69 24.85
C ASP A 95 6.80 12.80 26.35
N ALA A 96 7.32 13.85 26.99
CA ALA A 96 7.05 14.12 28.39
C ALA A 96 5.56 14.43 28.68
N SER A 97 4.71 14.45 27.64
CA SER A 97 3.26 14.68 27.73
C SER A 97 2.43 13.40 27.87
N GLY A 98 3.03 12.21 27.83
CA GLY A 98 2.32 10.95 28.08
C GLY A 98 1.32 10.57 26.99
N THR A 99 1.51 11.05 25.76
CA THR A 99 0.64 10.69 24.63
C THR A 99 0.83 9.21 24.30
N GLN A 100 -0.28 8.47 24.11
CA GLN A 100 -0.22 7.05 23.72
C GLN A 100 0.59 6.89 22.42
N PRO A 101 1.39 5.82 22.27
CA PRO A 101 2.11 5.57 21.03
C PRO A 101 1.10 5.51 19.88
N GLU A 102 1.33 6.33 18.86
CA GLU A 102 0.51 6.34 17.66
C GLU A 102 0.55 4.93 17.03
N ILE A 103 -0.63 4.34 16.79
CA ILE A 103 -0.72 3.03 16.12
C ILE A 103 -0.48 3.27 14.63
N ALA A 104 0.50 2.56 14.07
CA ALA A 104 0.70 2.50 12.63
C ALA A 104 -0.53 1.88 11.95
N ILE A 105 -0.82 2.29 10.72
CA ILE A 105 -1.94 1.75 9.95
C ILE A 105 -1.47 1.43 8.54
N VAL A 106 -1.66 0.19 8.11
CA VAL A 106 -1.44 -0.21 6.71
C VAL A 106 -2.79 -0.20 5.98
N TYR A 107 -2.92 0.64 4.96
CA TYR A 107 -4.13 0.77 4.15
C TYR A 107 -4.03 0.01 2.82
N SER A 108 -2.83 -0.20 2.31
CA SER A 108 -2.61 -0.87 1.03
C SER A 108 -1.50 -1.90 1.15
N ILE A 109 -1.78 -3.11 0.69
CA ILE A 109 -0.79 -4.15 0.41
C ILE A 109 -0.77 -4.42 -1.08
N LEU A 110 0.42 -4.57 -1.64
CA LEU A 110 0.66 -4.91 -3.03
C LEU A 110 1.74 -5.99 -3.13
N LEU A 111 1.46 -7.06 -3.88
CA LEU A 111 2.35 -8.21 -4.05
C LEU A 111 3.05 -8.16 -5.40
N LEU A 112 4.38 -8.33 -5.43
CA LEU A 112 5.20 -8.36 -6.65
C LEU A 112 6.02 -9.65 -6.74
N GLY A 113 5.86 -10.41 -7.83
CA GLY A 113 6.61 -11.65 -8.11
C GLY A 113 6.03 -12.90 -7.43
N GLY A 114 6.83 -13.96 -7.31
CA GLY A 114 6.45 -15.21 -6.61
C GLY A 114 5.91 -16.37 -7.48
N GLY A 115 6.11 -16.33 -8.80
CA GLY A 115 5.38 -17.21 -9.75
C GLY A 115 6.14 -18.36 -10.43
N GLY A 116 7.25 -18.87 -9.89
CA GLY A 116 8.08 -19.87 -10.58
C GLY A 116 7.88 -21.32 -10.15
N CYS A 117 6.77 -21.98 -10.49
CA CYS A 117 6.59 -23.42 -10.26
C CYS A 117 6.93 -24.24 -11.52
N ILE A 118 7.82 -25.22 -11.41
CA ILE A 118 7.89 -26.37 -12.33
C ILE A 118 7.55 -27.64 -11.55
N ALA A 119 6.97 -28.62 -12.27
CA ALA A 119 6.16 -29.73 -11.75
C ALA A 119 6.70 -30.60 -10.59
N PHE A 120 7.95 -30.44 -10.13
CA PHE A 120 8.55 -31.30 -9.09
C PHE A 120 9.43 -30.59 -8.05
N SER A 121 9.53 -29.26 -8.02
CA SER A 121 10.16 -28.55 -6.88
C SER A 121 9.69 -27.10 -6.74
N CYS A 122 9.40 -26.70 -5.51
CA CYS A 122 9.15 -25.31 -5.14
C CYS A 122 10.38 -24.81 -4.36
N SER A 123 11.10 -23.83 -4.91
CA SER A 123 12.23 -23.17 -4.25
C SER A 123 11.73 -22.23 -3.14
N PRO A 124 12.48 -22.03 -2.04
CA PRO A 124 12.23 -20.98 -1.03
C PRO A 124 12.14 -19.55 -1.60
N GLU A 125 12.60 -19.31 -2.83
CA GLU A 125 12.52 -18.04 -3.57
C GLU A 125 11.10 -17.64 -4.05
N GLN A 126 10.03 -18.28 -3.56
CA GLN A 126 8.66 -18.15 -4.09
C GLN A 126 7.70 -17.21 -3.34
N ARG A 127 8.11 -16.57 -2.24
CA ARG A 127 7.27 -15.56 -1.56
C ARG A 127 7.35 -14.22 -2.31
N PRO A 128 6.22 -13.54 -2.59
CA PRO A 128 6.23 -12.26 -3.29
C PRO A 128 6.91 -11.20 -2.42
N LYS A 129 7.53 -10.21 -3.07
CA LYS A 129 7.86 -8.96 -2.38
C LYS A 129 6.56 -8.27 -2.02
N VAL A 130 6.51 -7.72 -0.81
CA VAL A 130 5.29 -7.08 -0.29
C VAL A 130 5.53 -5.61 -0.10
N PHE A 131 4.84 -4.79 -0.88
CA PHE A 131 4.81 -3.35 -0.67
C PHE A 131 3.65 -3.03 0.27
N VAL A 132 3.93 -2.21 1.27
CA VAL A 132 2.92 -1.66 2.18
C VAL A 132 2.88 -0.15 2.06
N GLY A 133 1.68 0.40 2.00
CA GLY A 133 1.40 1.82 2.02
C GLY A 133 0.46 2.14 3.17
N GLY A 134 0.76 3.21 3.91
CA GLY A 134 -0.16 3.67 4.94
C GLY A 134 0.36 4.85 5.77
N ARG A 135 0.01 4.82 7.06
CA ARG A 135 0.40 5.80 8.08
C ARG A 135 1.34 5.12 9.06
N PHE A 136 2.64 5.29 8.86
CA PHE A 136 3.71 4.81 9.74
C PHE A 136 4.94 5.70 9.50
N GLU A 137 6.07 5.37 10.15
CA GLU A 137 7.35 6.00 9.84
C GLU A 137 8.51 5.00 9.74
N LEU A 138 8.41 3.90 10.47
CA LEU A 138 9.43 2.88 10.60
C LEU A 138 8.90 1.54 10.09
N ALA A 139 9.80 0.71 9.59
CA ALA A 139 9.54 -0.69 9.27
C ALA A 139 10.67 -1.55 9.83
N GLY A 140 10.35 -2.72 10.38
CA GLY A 140 11.32 -3.58 11.05
C GLY A 140 11.40 -3.35 12.56
N GLU A 141 12.26 -4.14 13.19
CA GLU A 141 12.48 -4.11 14.65
C GLU A 141 13.96 -4.11 15.02
N GLY A 142 14.24 -3.64 16.24
CA GLY A 142 15.59 -3.65 16.81
C GLY A 142 16.63 -3.00 15.89
N LYS A 143 17.69 -3.74 15.57
CA LYS A 143 18.80 -3.27 14.72
C LYS A 143 18.47 -3.30 13.21
N ASN A 144 17.37 -3.94 12.82
CA ASN A 144 16.96 -4.12 11.43
C ASN A 144 15.89 -3.09 11.01
N MET A 145 15.65 -2.08 11.85
CA MET A 145 14.65 -1.06 11.61
C MET A 145 15.11 -0.05 10.55
N VAL A 146 14.23 0.26 9.61
CA VAL A 146 14.46 1.22 8.53
C VAL A 146 13.46 2.37 8.60
N LYS A 147 13.91 3.57 8.25
CA LYS A 147 13.03 4.75 8.14
C LYS A 147 12.29 4.72 6.80
N ALA A 148 11.11 4.12 6.80
CA ALA A 148 10.29 3.91 5.61
C ALA A 148 9.32 5.07 5.31
N ARG A 149 9.06 5.93 6.30
CA ARG A 149 7.97 6.93 6.24
C ARG A 149 6.67 6.19 6.01
N ASN A 150 6.01 6.35 4.88
CA ASN A 150 4.67 5.81 4.59
C ASN A 150 4.65 4.65 3.59
N ILE A 151 5.81 4.25 3.05
CA ILE A 151 5.91 3.16 2.06
C ILE A 151 7.13 2.31 2.37
N ALA A 152 6.93 1.00 2.56
CA ALA A 152 8.00 0.03 2.79
C ALA A 152 7.85 -1.18 1.87
N MET A 153 8.96 -1.86 1.61
CA MET A 153 9.00 -3.13 0.90
C MET A 153 9.57 -4.21 1.81
N TRP A 154 8.81 -5.29 2.01
CA TRP A 154 9.30 -6.52 2.61
C TRP A 154 9.81 -7.45 1.51
N ASP A 155 11.05 -7.89 1.65
CA ASP A 155 11.67 -8.91 0.81
C ASP A 155 11.84 -10.19 1.64
N PRO A 156 10.99 -11.22 1.43
CA PRO A 156 11.05 -12.46 2.20
C PRO A 156 12.30 -13.30 1.89
N ALA A 157 13.02 -13.02 0.81
CA ALA A 157 14.20 -13.76 0.35
C ALA A 157 15.53 -13.05 0.66
N ALA A 158 15.58 -12.26 1.76
CA ALA A 158 16.85 -11.68 2.22
C ALA A 158 17.90 -12.78 2.41
N ALA A 159 19.18 -12.48 2.13
CA ALA A 159 20.28 -13.44 1.92
C ALA A 159 20.56 -14.47 3.04
N ASN A 160 19.85 -14.40 4.17
CA ASN A 160 19.93 -15.29 5.32
C ASN A 160 18.63 -16.09 5.60
N GLY A 161 17.57 -15.93 4.81
CA GLY A 161 16.28 -16.60 5.01
C GLY A 161 15.35 -15.96 6.05
N GLU A 162 15.71 -14.81 6.63
CA GLU A 162 14.95 -14.15 7.71
C GLU A 162 14.03 -13.02 7.22
N GLY A 163 14.08 -12.71 5.92
CA GLY A 163 13.37 -11.59 5.32
C GLY A 163 13.89 -10.22 5.77
N ARG A 164 13.60 -9.15 5.02
CA ARG A 164 14.02 -7.79 5.39
C ARG A 164 13.06 -6.71 4.92
N TRP A 165 12.90 -5.68 5.74
CA TRP A 165 12.31 -4.42 5.31
C TRP A 165 13.34 -3.55 4.62
N SER A 166 12.94 -2.86 3.57
CA SER A 166 13.65 -1.72 3.03
C SER A 166 12.68 -0.57 2.79
N SER A 167 13.17 0.66 2.92
CA SER A 167 12.43 1.79 2.35
C SER A 167 12.57 1.79 0.83
N LEU A 168 11.86 2.70 0.15
CA LEU A 168 12.10 2.94 -1.27
C LEU A 168 13.55 3.44 -1.55
N CYS A 169 14.25 3.94 -0.54
CA CYS A 169 15.70 4.19 -0.50
C CYS A 169 16.43 3.24 0.45
N ASP A 170 17.53 2.66 -0.02
CA ASP A 170 18.61 2.23 0.86
C ASP A 170 19.86 2.96 0.38
N SER A 171 20.30 4.01 1.10
CA SER A 171 21.51 4.74 0.74
C SER A 171 22.42 4.85 1.94
N ASN A 172 23.36 3.91 2.03
CA ASN A 172 24.58 4.12 2.79
C ASN A 172 25.74 4.39 1.81
N PRO A 173 26.28 5.63 1.67
CA PRO A 173 26.00 6.86 2.44
C PRO A 173 24.89 7.77 1.85
N PRO A 174 24.28 8.67 2.66
CA PRO A 174 22.95 9.24 2.43
C PRO A 174 22.93 10.62 1.76
N ASN A 175 23.62 10.83 0.63
CA ASN A 175 23.81 12.19 0.12
C ASN A 175 22.97 12.56 -1.12
N ARG A 176 22.05 11.71 -1.62
CA ARG A 176 21.28 12.06 -2.84
C ARG A 176 19.99 11.28 -3.12
N CYS A 177 19.32 10.76 -2.11
CA CYS A 177 18.02 10.13 -2.28
C CYS A 177 16.89 11.18 -2.25
N ASP A 178 16.35 11.54 -3.42
CA ASP A 178 15.14 12.36 -3.59
C ASP A 178 13.84 11.57 -3.25
N ILE A 179 13.92 10.64 -2.31
CA ILE A 179 13.04 9.45 -2.24
C ILE A 179 12.49 9.19 -0.84
N ASP A 180 12.14 10.27 -0.17
CA ASP A 180 11.35 10.30 1.06
C ASP A 180 9.86 10.14 0.76
N GLY A 181 9.39 8.90 0.57
CA GLY A 181 7.96 8.54 0.47
C GLY A 181 7.06 9.61 -0.18
N VAL A 182 5.90 9.84 0.43
CA VAL A 182 5.09 11.03 0.18
C VAL A 182 5.01 11.93 1.42
N SER A 183 4.72 13.22 1.25
CA SER A 183 4.72 14.19 2.35
C SER A 183 3.77 15.36 2.12
N TYR A 184 3.66 16.24 3.12
CA TYR A 184 2.99 17.53 3.01
C TYR A 184 4.03 18.65 2.90
N ARG A 185 3.92 19.51 1.88
CA ARG A 185 4.83 20.66 1.64
C ARG A 185 6.34 20.36 1.56
N GLY A 186 6.74 19.11 1.29
CA GLY A 186 8.15 18.73 1.18
C GLY A 186 8.96 18.86 2.48
N THR A 187 8.33 19.13 3.61
CA THR A 187 9.03 19.24 4.90
C THR A 187 9.15 17.88 5.56
N SER A 188 10.35 17.57 6.06
CA SER A 188 10.60 16.42 6.95
C SER A 188 9.93 16.57 8.33
N ALA A 189 9.35 17.73 8.62
CA ALA A 189 8.70 18.06 9.89
C ALA A 189 7.22 17.67 9.89
N GLN A 190 6.88 16.81 10.84
CA GLN A 190 5.62 16.10 11.06
C GLN A 190 4.53 16.99 11.68
N ALA A 191 4.41 18.26 11.29
CA ALA A 191 3.81 19.27 12.18
C ALA A 191 2.46 19.90 11.78
N ALA A 192 1.71 19.42 10.77
CA ALA A 192 0.37 20.01 10.56
C ALA A 192 -0.69 19.19 9.83
N SER A 193 -0.35 18.14 9.08
CA SER A 193 -1.36 17.44 8.28
C SER A 193 -1.04 15.95 8.14
N PRO A 194 -2.01 15.06 8.40
CA PRO A 194 -1.79 13.64 8.33
C PRO A 194 -1.57 13.20 6.87
N VAL A 195 -0.54 12.39 6.65
CA VAL A 195 -0.21 11.80 5.35
C VAL A 195 -0.71 10.36 5.34
N TYR A 196 -1.48 10.01 4.31
CA TYR A 196 -1.99 8.66 4.13
C TYR A 196 -1.65 8.16 2.73
N VAL A 197 -1.20 6.93 2.62
CA VAL A 197 -1.14 6.19 1.36
C VAL A 197 -2.27 5.17 1.40
N PHE A 198 -3.35 5.45 0.68
CA PHE A 198 -4.54 4.59 0.65
C PHE A 198 -4.46 3.48 -0.39
N SER A 199 -3.70 3.70 -1.47
CA SER A 199 -3.65 2.73 -2.56
C SER A 199 -2.29 2.74 -3.25
N LEU A 200 -1.83 1.54 -3.58
CA LEU A 200 -0.65 1.27 -4.39
C LEU A 200 -1.05 0.45 -5.62
N ALA A 201 -0.51 0.78 -6.78
CA ALA A 201 -0.67 -0.03 -7.99
C ALA A 201 0.68 -0.14 -8.73
N TYR A 202 0.99 -1.31 -9.28
CA TYR A 202 2.25 -1.55 -9.98
C TYR A 202 2.04 -1.88 -11.45
N HIS A 203 2.77 -1.18 -12.32
CA HIS A 203 2.81 -1.46 -13.74
C HIS A 203 4.14 -2.15 -14.09
N ALA A 204 4.04 -3.43 -14.47
CA ALA A 204 5.21 -4.27 -14.71
C ALA A 204 6.05 -3.81 -15.91
N ALA A 205 5.41 -3.39 -17.01
CA ALA A 205 6.12 -3.05 -18.25
C ALA A 205 7.03 -1.83 -18.09
N SER A 206 6.62 -0.83 -17.29
CA SER A 206 7.42 0.36 -17.02
C SER A 206 8.17 0.31 -15.68
N ASN A 207 7.99 -0.76 -14.90
CA ASN A 207 8.51 -0.90 -13.54
C ASN A 207 8.17 0.31 -12.64
N MET A 208 6.91 0.76 -12.71
CA MET A 208 6.42 1.96 -12.00
C MET A 208 5.44 1.57 -10.90
N LEU A 209 5.67 2.11 -9.70
CA LEU A 209 4.75 2.07 -8.57
C LEU A 209 3.95 3.37 -8.52
N TYR A 210 2.64 3.28 -8.71
CA TYR A 210 1.70 4.38 -8.55
C TYR A 210 1.21 4.42 -7.12
N VAL A 211 1.13 5.63 -6.57
CA VAL A 211 0.81 5.90 -5.18
C VAL A 211 -0.33 6.90 -5.11
N GLY A 212 -1.42 6.47 -4.47
CA GLY A 212 -2.63 7.25 -4.24
C GLY A 212 -2.86 7.44 -2.75
N GLY A 213 -3.30 8.63 -2.35
CA GLY A 213 -3.57 8.90 -0.95
C GLY A 213 -3.95 10.34 -0.66
N LEU A 214 -3.66 10.78 0.56
CA LEU A 214 -3.71 12.18 0.99
C LEU A 214 -2.28 12.66 1.24
N PHE A 215 -1.72 13.40 0.29
CA PHE A 215 -0.40 14.02 0.36
C PHE A 215 -0.26 15.15 -0.66
N GLN A 216 0.72 16.04 -0.49
CA GLN A 216 0.95 17.16 -1.42
C GLN A 216 2.26 17.06 -2.18
N SER A 217 3.20 16.26 -1.69
CA SER A 217 4.55 16.15 -2.24
C SER A 217 4.99 14.69 -2.29
N ALA A 218 5.94 14.39 -3.18
CA ALA A 218 6.61 13.09 -3.22
C ALA A 218 8.12 13.31 -3.34
N GLY A 219 8.89 12.62 -2.49
CA GLY A 219 10.32 12.91 -2.37
C GLY A 219 10.63 14.32 -1.86
N GLN A 220 11.82 14.83 -2.17
CA GLN A 220 12.31 16.14 -1.75
C GLN A 220 12.17 17.21 -2.86
N ARG A 221 11.98 16.79 -4.11
CA ARG A 221 11.97 17.67 -5.30
C ARG A 221 10.58 18.03 -5.80
N TYR A 222 9.59 17.17 -5.59
CA TYR A 222 8.26 17.39 -6.16
C TYR A 222 7.30 17.94 -5.10
N ALA A 223 7.33 19.26 -4.94
CA ALA A 223 6.25 19.99 -4.29
C ALA A 223 5.02 20.03 -5.22
N ASN A 224 3.83 19.81 -4.65
CA ASN A 224 2.51 19.98 -5.30
C ASN A 224 2.02 18.86 -6.25
N ILE A 225 2.56 17.64 -6.16
CA ILE A 225 2.02 16.49 -6.93
C ILE A 225 0.53 16.24 -6.65
N ASN A 226 0.08 16.49 -5.40
CA ASN A 226 -1.30 16.31 -4.91
C ASN A 226 -1.85 14.90 -5.14
N SER A 227 -1.70 14.05 -4.12
CA SER A 227 -2.47 12.80 -3.93
C SER A 227 -2.33 11.70 -5.00
N LEU A 228 -1.59 11.93 -6.10
CA LEU A 228 -1.26 10.93 -7.11
C LEU A 228 0.18 11.07 -7.62
N ALA A 229 1.05 10.12 -7.28
CA ALA A 229 2.45 10.10 -7.70
C ALA A 229 2.82 8.78 -8.38
N ALA A 230 3.88 8.78 -9.18
CA ALA A 230 4.49 7.56 -9.70
C ALA A 230 5.98 7.50 -9.36
N PHE A 231 6.43 6.34 -8.89
CA PHE A 231 7.80 6.06 -8.50
C PHE A 231 8.39 4.98 -9.41
N SER A 232 9.51 5.29 -10.08
CA SER A 232 10.24 4.27 -10.84
C SER A 232 11.05 3.40 -9.90
N LEU A 233 10.79 2.09 -9.91
CA LEU A 233 11.61 1.13 -9.17
C LEU A 233 12.98 0.91 -9.83
N THR A 234 13.16 1.32 -11.09
CA THR A 234 14.43 1.27 -11.82
C THR A 234 15.32 2.47 -11.49
N SER A 235 14.85 3.69 -11.79
CA SER A 235 15.66 4.91 -11.58
C SER A 235 15.58 5.46 -10.16
N LYS A 236 14.73 4.88 -9.31
CA LYS A 236 14.49 5.33 -7.93
C LYS A 236 14.14 6.82 -7.89
N SER A 237 13.12 7.21 -8.65
CA SER A 237 12.73 8.61 -8.80
C SER A 237 11.21 8.78 -8.90
N TRP A 238 10.71 9.85 -8.31
CA TRP A 238 9.32 10.27 -8.40
C TRP A 238 9.01 11.01 -9.71
N SER A 239 7.75 11.01 -10.10
CA SER A 239 7.22 11.74 -11.25
C SER A 239 5.72 12.04 -11.06
N ILE A 240 5.25 13.08 -11.73
CA ILE A 240 3.83 13.44 -11.80
C ILE A 240 3.14 12.54 -12.84
N VAL A 241 1.93 12.07 -12.52
CA VAL A 241 1.12 11.27 -13.46
C VAL A 241 0.27 12.19 -14.33
N GLY A 242 0.61 12.30 -15.61
CA GLY A 242 -0.24 12.97 -16.60
C GLY A 242 -0.59 14.43 -16.29
N GLY A 243 0.26 15.19 -15.60
CA GLY A 243 -0.06 16.56 -15.14
C GLY A 243 -0.80 16.64 -13.80
N GLY A 244 -1.15 15.51 -13.19
CA GLY A 244 -1.71 15.44 -11.84
C GLY A 244 -3.23 15.52 -11.77
N ILE A 245 -3.70 15.68 -10.54
CA ILE A 245 -5.11 15.82 -10.19
C ILE A 245 -5.34 17.12 -9.39
N ALA A 246 -6.56 17.65 -9.48
CA ALA A 246 -6.94 18.92 -8.89
C ALA A 246 -8.35 18.90 -8.30
N GLY A 247 -8.59 19.80 -7.36
CA GLY A 247 -9.86 19.96 -6.63
C GLY A 247 -9.64 20.65 -5.28
N PRO A 248 -10.70 20.98 -4.53
CA PRO A 248 -10.58 21.69 -3.24
C PRO A 248 -9.73 20.95 -2.21
N SER A 249 -9.78 19.61 -2.19
CA SER A 249 -8.98 18.75 -1.31
C SER A 249 -8.80 17.39 -1.99
N PRO A 250 -7.90 17.28 -2.98
CA PRO A 250 -7.81 16.08 -3.79
C PRO A 250 -7.28 14.92 -2.95
N VAL A 251 -7.94 13.77 -3.03
CA VAL A 251 -7.54 12.51 -2.38
C VAL A 251 -7.74 11.37 -3.35
N VAL A 252 -6.76 10.48 -3.48
CA VAL A 252 -6.94 9.22 -4.22
C VAL A 252 -7.18 8.11 -3.21
N HIS A 253 -8.34 7.46 -3.32
CA HIS A 253 -8.72 6.35 -2.45
C HIS A 253 -8.39 5.00 -3.10
N ALA A 254 -8.45 4.90 -4.42
CA ALA A 254 -8.22 3.65 -5.13
C ALA A 254 -7.46 3.87 -6.44
N LEU A 255 -6.50 2.98 -6.67
CA LEU A 255 -5.77 2.83 -7.92
C LEU A 255 -5.95 1.39 -8.40
N TYR A 256 -6.11 1.23 -9.71
CA TYR A 256 -6.19 -0.08 -10.34
C TYR A 256 -5.58 -0.03 -11.73
N ILE A 257 -4.70 -0.98 -12.05
CA ILE A 257 -4.16 -1.14 -13.40
C ILE A 257 -4.89 -2.30 -14.06
N SER A 258 -5.53 -2.03 -15.19
CA SER A 258 -6.25 -3.06 -15.95
C SER A 258 -5.27 -4.09 -16.53
N PRO A 259 -5.46 -5.40 -16.29
CA PRO A 259 -4.61 -6.43 -16.88
C PRO A 259 -4.59 -6.40 -18.42
N GLY A 260 -5.70 -5.96 -19.03
CA GLY A 260 -5.85 -5.91 -20.48
C GLY A 260 -5.24 -4.65 -21.09
N SER A 261 -5.84 -3.49 -20.84
CA SER A 261 -5.38 -2.24 -21.46
C SER A 261 -4.12 -1.67 -20.84
N GLN A 262 -3.75 -2.14 -19.64
CA GLN A 262 -2.67 -1.60 -18.82
C GLN A 262 -2.86 -0.11 -18.48
N ASP A 263 -4.09 0.42 -18.60
CA ASP A 263 -4.39 1.78 -18.18
C ASP A 263 -4.61 1.85 -16.67
N LEU A 264 -4.27 3.00 -16.09
CA LEU A 264 -4.42 3.29 -14.67
C LEU A 264 -5.77 3.96 -14.41
N TYR A 265 -6.65 3.25 -13.70
CA TYR A 265 -7.88 3.78 -13.13
C TYR A 265 -7.54 4.47 -11.81
N VAL A 266 -8.06 5.68 -11.65
CA VAL A 266 -7.86 6.53 -10.47
C VAL A 266 -9.23 6.93 -9.95
N ALA A 267 -9.51 6.62 -8.68
CA ALA A 267 -10.75 7.02 -8.03
C ALA A 267 -10.48 7.65 -6.65
N GLY A 268 -11.30 8.63 -6.29
CA GLY A 268 -11.18 9.34 -5.03
C GLY A 268 -12.04 10.60 -4.98
N SER A 269 -11.57 11.63 -4.27
CA SER A 269 -12.21 12.95 -4.24
C SER A 269 -11.34 13.91 -5.04
N PHE A 270 -11.79 14.33 -6.23
CA PHE A 270 -11.14 15.33 -7.07
C PHE A 270 -12.12 15.79 -8.15
N SER A 271 -11.90 16.97 -8.73
CA SER A 271 -12.79 17.55 -9.74
C SER A 271 -12.17 17.64 -11.13
N ALA A 272 -10.84 17.51 -11.23
CA ALA A 272 -10.13 17.62 -12.49
C ALA A 272 -8.86 16.77 -12.53
N VAL A 273 -8.47 16.41 -13.75
CA VAL A 273 -7.22 15.71 -14.09
C VAL A 273 -6.45 16.47 -15.16
N GLY A 274 -5.17 16.14 -15.36
CA GLY A 274 -4.35 16.84 -16.35
C GLY A 274 -3.84 18.21 -15.89
N LYS A 275 -3.99 18.51 -14.59
CA LYS A 275 -3.55 19.75 -13.96
C LYS A 275 -3.37 19.56 -12.46
N GLN A 276 -2.54 20.39 -11.85
CA GLN A 276 -2.46 20.59 -10.41
C GLN A 276 -3.25 21.84 -9.99
N ASN A 277 -3.57 21.96 -8.70
CA ASN A 277 -4.22 23.16 -8.15
C ASN A 277 -3.38 24.44 -8.31
N SER A 278 -2.05 24.30 -8.36
CA SER A 278 -1.12 25.42 -8.61
C SER A 278 -1.03 25.83 -10.08
N ASP A 279 -1.56 25.02 -11.01
CA ASP A 279 -1.43 25.27 -12.44
C ASP A 279 -2.49 26.28 -12.89
N VAL A 280 -2.06 27.52 -13.09
CA VAL A 280 -2.92 28.59 -13.63
C VAL A 280 -3.01 28.59 -15.16
N LEU A 281 -2.10 27.89 -15.84
CA LEU A 281 -2.01 27.86 -17.31
C LEU A 281 -2.62 26.60 -17.94
N SER A 282 -2.80 25.52 -17.19
CA SER A 282 -3.47 24.30 -17.67
C SER A 282 -4.96 24.35 -17.33
N ALA A 283 -5.80 24.26 -18.36
CA ALA A 283 -7.24 24.12 -18.16
C ALA A 283 -7.60 22.77 -17.50
N GLY A 284 -6.75 21.74 -17.69
CA GLY A 284 -7.06 20.36 -17.29
C GLY A 284 -8.31 19.83 -17.98
N LEU A 285 -8.79 18.68 -17.52
CA LEU A 285 -10.05 18.08 -17.92
C LEU A 285 -10.94 17.90 -16.69
N ASN A 286 -12.23 18.22 -16.81
CA ASN A 286 -13.21 17.98 -15.75
C ASN A 286 -13.46 16.47 -15.62
N ALA A 287 -13.19 15.94 -14.44
CA ALA A 287 -13.42 14.54 -14.09
C ALA A 287 -13.76 14.49 -12.60
N GLY A 288 -15.02 14.28 -12.28
CA GLY A 288 -15.47 14.10 -10.90
C GLY A 288 -15.11 12.71 -10.41
N ASN A 289 -14.29 12.61 -9.36
CA ASN A 289 -14.09 11.44 -8.52
C ASN A 289 -13.52 10.15 -9.18
N ILE A 290 -13.51 10.04 -10.51
CA ILE A 290 -12.94 8.92 -11.26
C ILE A 290 -12.42 9.37 -12.63
N ALA A 291 -11.27 8.84 -13.02
CA ALA A 291 -10.66 9.03 -14.35
C ALA A 291 -9.75 7.85 -14.70
N VAL A 292 -9.38 7.75 -15.98
CA VAL A 292 -8.42 6.75 -16.48
C VAL A 292 -7.25 7.46 -17.13
N PHE A 293 -6.03 7.12 -16.71
CA PHE A 293 -4.81 7.58 -17.34
C PHE A 293 -4.25 6.46 -18.22
N SER A 294 -4.15 6.72 -19.52
CA SER A 294 -3.59 5.74 -20.42
C SER A 294 -2.07 5.72 -20.33
N LEU A 295 -1.51 4.60 -19.88
CA LEU A 295 -0.07 4.42 -19.72
C LEU A 295 0.66 4.33 -21.06
N THR A 296 -0.08 4.06 -22.15
CA THR A 296 0.46 3.97 -23.51
C THR A 296 0.53 5.33 -24.18
N SER A 297 -0.55 6.11 -24.13
CA SER A 297 -0.63 7.42 -24.81
C SER A 297 -0.23 8.60 -23.91
N GLY A 298 -0.10 8.39 -22.60
CA GLY A 298 0.16 9.45 -21.63
C GLY A 298 -0.97 10.46 -21.51
N SER A 299 -2.21 10.06 -21.80
CA SER A 299 -3.39 10.93 -21.86
C SER A 299 -4.49 10.49 -20.89
N TRP A 300 -5.25 11.46 -20.40
CA TRP A 300 -6.41 11.23 -19.54
C TRP A 300 -7.69 10.99 -20.35
N ASN A 301 -8.51 10.06 -19.88
CA ASN A 301 -9.91 9.88 -20.25
C ASN A 301 -10.76 10.11 -18.99
N THR A 302 -11.74 10.99 -19.08
CA THR A 302 -12.57 11.41 -17.95
C THR A 302 -13.80 10.54 -17.73
N LEU A 303 -14.02 9.49 -18.53
CA LEU A 303 -15.20 8.63 -18.46
C LEU A 303 -16.51 9.43 -18.54
N ASN A 304 -16.62 10.31 -19.54
CA ASN A 304 -17.74 11.24 -19.72
C ASN A 304 -17.94 12.24 -18.56
N GLY A 305 -16.84 12.69 -17.95
CA GLY A 305 -16.85 13.68 -16.86
C GLY A 305 -16.84 13.07 -15.45
N GLY A 306 -16.77 11.74 -15.34
CA GLY A 306 -16.62 11.00 -14.09
C GLY A 306 -17.95 10.77 -13.39
N ILE A 307 -17.90 10.67 -12.06
CA ILE A 307 -19.05 10.55 -11.16
C ILE A 307 -19.08 11.83 -10.32
N PRO A 308 -19.73 12.91 -10.81
CA PRO A 308 -19.89 14.13 -10.02
C PRO A 308 -20.73 13.87 -8.77
N ASP A 309 -20.50 14.68 -7.75
CA ASP A 309 -21.16 14.60 -6.42
C ASP A 309 -22.71 14.56 -6.51
#